data_AF-A0A845DJD7-F1
#
_entry.id   AF-A0A845DJD7-F1
#
_cell.length_a   1.000
_cell.length_b   1.000
_cell.length_c   1.000
_cell.angle_alpha   90.00
_cell.angle_beta   90.00
_cell.angle_gamma   90.00
#
_symmetry.space_group_name_H-M   'P 1'
#
loop_
_entity.id
_entity.type
_entity.pdbx_description
1 polymer ?
#
loop_
_entity_poly.entity_id
_entity_poly.type
_entity_poly.pdbx_seq_one_letter_code
_entity_poly.pdbx_strand_id
1 'polypeptide(L)'
;PYLSATPHETRAKFYGMVARIDENVGKLRSRLKEMALEENTIFILMTDNGSSGGLDVDEDHFVINGYNAGMRGKKASEYDGGHRVPFFMHWPAGGLDVGRDVDLLTANIDILPTLIEVCDLGTPCETEFDGRSLVPLLRNSEATEGEVSGVDNGAGKANAEWPERAIVTDTQRLPRPVKGRRSAVMTDHWRLVNGVELYAIKEDPEQRFDVAADHPGTVAELREAYGTWWQKVSRQFDEEIPIPIGGPESSSLRLNTYDWHNGREAEWEGAWNQCLVRQGPVCNGYWEVDVVEAGAYRLTLRRWPEEEDAPITGGLESGKPVSWTELRIDPDEEAAVGASWKDRIRWGGGVALPVQRAGISIAGEEAWKSVGLFDNGAEFELTVPAGGTHLQTWFELEDGRSLGAYYVYVEKMD
;
A
#
# COMPACT_ATOMS: atom_id res chain seq x y z
N PRO A 1 -0.12 28.38 5.83
CA PRO A 1 1.25 28.93 5.98
C PRO A 1 2.11 28.91 4.71
N TYR A 2 1.90 27.97 3.78
CA TYR A 2 2.81 27.79 2.63
C TYR A 2 2.38 28.45 1.31
N LEU A 3 1.30 29.24 1.29
CA LEU A 3 0.81 29.90 0.05
C LEU A 3 1.86 30.82 -0.58
N SER A 4 2.72 31.45 0.23
CA SER A 4 3.83 32.29 -0.26
C SER A 4 5.11 31.51 -0.58
N ALA A 5 5.17 30.21 -0.26
CA ALA A 5 6.36 29.38 -0.47
C ALA A 5 6.42 28.76 -1.89
N THR A 6 5.35 28.89 -2.67
CA THR A 6 5.23 28.33 -4.01
C THR A 6 4.12 29.04 -4.77
N PRO A 7 4.28 29.32 -6.08
CA PRO A 7 3.20 29.90 -6.89
C PRO A 7 2.06 28.90 -7.14
N HIS A 8 2.28 27.61 -6.86
CA HIS A 8 1.28 26.56 -7.01
C HIS A 8 0.55 26.32 -5.70
N GLU A 9 -0.73 26.70 -5.65
CA GLU A 9 -1.56 26.55 -4.46
C GLU A 9 -1.71 25.09 -3.99
N THR A 10 -1.78 24.12 -4.92
CA THR A 10 -1.76 22.69 -4.56
C THR A 10 -0.51 22.28 -3.83
N ARG A 11 0.63 22.83 -4.23
CA ARG A 11 1.90 22.52 -3.59
C ARG A 11 1.96 23.15 -2.21
N ALA A 12 1.41 24.35 -2.02
CA ALA A 12 1.26 24.95 -0.70
C ALA A 12 0.36 24.09 0.22
N LYS A 13 -0.74 23.55 -0.31
CA LYS A 13 -1.61 22.61 0.42
C LYS A 13 -0.87 21.32 0.78
N PHE A 14 -0.12 20.75 -0.16
CA PHE A 14 0.73 19.59 0.08
C PHE A 14 1.77 19.83 1.19
N TYR A 15 2.48 20.95 1.17
CA TYR A 15 3.40 21.33 2.26
C TYR A 15 2.68 21.49 3.60
N GLY A 16 1.45 22.01 3.58
CA GLY A 16 0.59 22.05 4.78
C GLY A 16 0.30 20.67 5.35
N MET A 17 0.09 19.66 4.50
CA MET A 17 -0.10 18.27 4.94
C MET A 17 1.19 17.69 5.54
N VAL A 18 2.35 17.95 4.94
CA VAL A 18 3.66 17.53 5.49
C VAL A 18 3.88 18.12 6.88
N ALA A 19 3.67 19.43 7.03
CA ALA A 19 3.79 20.11 8.33
C ALA A 19 2.81 19.55 9.37
N ARG A 20 1.60 19.16 8.94
CA ARG A 20 0.62 18.54 9.83
C ARG A 20 1.04 17.17 10.31
N ILE A 21 1.71 16.37 9.47
CA ILE A 21 2.29 15.09 9.87
C ILE A 21 3.37 15.34 10.93
N ASP A 22 4.30 16.27 10.67
CA ASP A 22 5.36 16.65 11.61
C ASP A 22 4.81 17.10 12.97
N GLU A 23 3.83 18.00 13.00
CA GLU A 23 3.15 18.43 14.23
C GLU A 23 2.56 17.26 15.03
N ASN A 24 1.94 16.30 14.34
CA ASN A 24 1.31 15.15 14.99
C ASN A 24 2.33 14.13 15.48
N VAL A 25 3.43 13.92 14.75
CA VAL A 25 4.59 13.14 15.22
C VAL A 25 5.19 13.79 16.47
N GLY A 26 5.34 15.11 16.49
CA GLY A 26 5.80 15.86 17.65
C GLY A 26 4.91 15.66 18.89
N LYS A 27 3.58 15.64 18.71
CA LYS A 27 2.63 15.33 19.80
C LYS A 27 2.76 13.90 20.29
N LEU A 28 2.88 12.93 19.39
CA LEU A 28 3.08 11.52 19.76
C LEU A 28 4.35 11.35 20.58
N ARG A 29 5.48 11.89 20.10
CA ARG A 29 6.77 11.82 20.82
C ARG A 29 6.71 12.52 22.18
N SER A 30 6.10 13.71 22.26
CA SER A 30 5.89 14.40 23.54
C SER A 30 5.09 13.54 24.51
N ARG A 31 4.05 12.84 24.01
CA ARG A 31 3.24 11.95 24.84
C ARG A 31 4.02 10.73 25.35
N LEU A 32 4.85 10.12 24.51
CA LEU A 32 5.75 9.03 24.94
C LEU A 32 6.70 9.50 26.05
N LYS A 33 7.22 10.71 25.94
CA LYS A 33 8.08 11.32 26.97
C LYS A 33 7.33 11.58 28.28
N GLU A 34 6.15 12.19 28.23
CA GLU A 34 5.28 12.41 29.41
C GLU A 34 4.92 11.12 30.14
N MET A 35 4.73 10.03 29.39
CA MET A 35 4.44 8.71 29.93
C MET A 35 5.68 7.95 30.41
N ALA A 36 6.88 8.57 30.33
CA ALA A 36 8.16 7.94 30.62
C ALA A 36 8.43 6.65 29.80
N LEU A 37 7.92 6.60 28.57
CA LEU A 37 8.09 5.47 27.64
C LEU A 37 9.17 5.72 26.58
N GLU A 38 9.58 6.98 26.36
CA GLU A 38 10.52 7.37 25.30
C GLU A 38 11.82 6.56 25.31
N GLU A 39 12.40 6.35 26.50
CA GLU A 39 13.71 5.69 26.66
C GLU A 39 13.73 4.28 26.07
N ASN A 40 12.68 3.49 26.33
CA ASN A 40 12.58 2.08 25.93
C ASN A 40 11.54 1.87 24.81
N THR A 41 11.40 2.84 23.91
CA THR A 41 10.55 2.71 22.72
C THR A 41 11.42 2.78 21.47
N ILE A 42 11.28 1.79 20.58
CA ILE A 42 11.81 1.86 19.22
C ILE A 42 10.82 2.67 18.38
N PHE A 43 11.21 3.89 18.00
CA PHE A 43 10.42 4.78 17.18
C PHE A 43 10.93 4.76 15.74
N ILE A 44 10.09 4.37 14.78
CA ILE A 44 10.41 4.37 13.35
C ILE A 44 9.48 5.35 12.62
N LEU A 45 10.04 6.27 11.84
CA LEU A 45 9.32 7.12 10.90
C LEU A 45 9.74 6.75 9.48
N MET A 46 8.79 6.37 8.64
CA MET A 46 9.01 6.08 7.22
C MET A 46 7.77 6.38 6.37
N THR A 47 7.93 6.41 5.05
CA THR A 47 6.81 6.40 4.10
C THR A 47 6.77 5.08 3.33
N ASP A 48 5.62 4.77 2.71
CA ASP A 48 5.38 3.52 1.98
C ASP A 48 6.02 3.51 0.57
N ASN A 49 6.12 4.68 -0.05
CA ASN A 49 6.64 4.87 -1.40
C ASN A 49 7.10 6.33 -1.62
N GLY A 50 7.69 6.59 -2.78
CA GLY A 50 7.97 7.94 -3.26
C GLY A 50 6.71 8.81 -3.36
N SER A 51 6.90 10.13 -3.50
CA SER A 51 5.79 11.07 -3.39
C SER A 51 4.76 10.92 -4.53
N SER A 52 3.47 10.96 -4.20
CA SER A 52 2.37 11.00 -5.17
C SER A 52 2.00 12.41 -5.63
N GLY A 53 2.45 13.43 -4.90
CA GLY A 53 2.12 14.84 -5.12
C GLY A 53 3.26 15.77 -4.71
N GLY A 54 3.05 17.08 -4.79
CA GLY A 54 4.08 18.05 -4.41
C GLY A 54 5.22 18.22 -5.43
N LEU A 55 5.30 17.38 -6.46
CA LEU A 55 6.23 17.52 -7.59
C LEU A 55 5.58 17.22 -8.94
N ASP A 56 6.20 17.73 -10.00
CA ASP A 56 5.89 17.45 -11.39
C ASP A 56 7.13 16.82 -12.05
N VAL A 57 6.91 15.84 -12.92
CA VAL A 57 7.96 15.18 -13.70
C VAL A 57 7.64 15.30 -15.19
N ASP A 58 8.67 15.29 -16.03
CA ASP A 58 8.52 15.18 -17.49
C ASP A 58 8.22 13.75 -17.96
N GLU A 59 8.15 13.55 -19.29
CA GLU A 59 7.89 12.24 -19.91
C GLU A 59 8.97 11.20 -19.60
N ASP A 60 10.20 11.66 -19.37
CA ASP A 60 11.36 10.85 -18.99
C ASP A 60 11.48 10.71 -17.46
N HIS A 61 10.46 11.11 -16.70
CA HIS A 61 10.40 11.03 -15.24
C HIS A 61 11.38 11.95 -14.48
N PHE A 62 12.06 12.89 -15.12
CA PHE A 62 12.89 13.86 -14.42
C PHE A 62 12.04 14.94 -13.74
N VAL A 63 12.47 15.37 -12.57
CA VAL A 63 11.78 16.43 -11.82
C VAL A 63 11.98 17.76 -12.53
N ILE A 64 10.87 18.39 -12.93
CA ILE A 64 10.85 19.72 -13.53
C ILE A 64 10.35 20.78 -12.54
N ASN A 65 9.69 20.37 -11.45
CA ASN A 65 9.11 21.27 -10.47
C ASN A 65 8.80 20.53 -9.16
N GLY A 66 8.97 21.21 -8.02
CA GLY A 66 8.78 20.60 -6.69
C GLY A 66 10.04 19.92 -6.15
N TYR A 67 9.88 19.00 -5.19
CA TYR A 67 11.02 18.39 -4.48
C TYR A 67 10.78 16.92 -4.13
N ASN A 68 11.77 16.10 -4.42
CA ASN A 68 11.91 14.70 -3.98
C ASN A 68 13.40 14.36 -3.75
N ALA A 69 14.20 15.33 -3.29
CA ALA A 69 15.65 15.22 -3.15
C ALA A 69 16.43 14.96 -4.46
N GLY A 70 15.89 15.42 -5.60
CA GLY A 70 16.55 15.25 -6.90
C GLY A 70 16.46 13.83 -7.46
N MET A 71 15.68 12.94 -6.86
CA MET A 71 15.56 11.59 -7.39
C MET A 71 14.72 11.59 -8.68
N ARG A 72 15.03 10.72 -9.64
CA ARG A 72 14.19 10.54 -10.83
C ARG A 72 12.91 9.77 -10.47
N GLY A 73 11.78 10.13 -11.06
CA GLY A 73 10.51 9.46 -10.83
C GLY A 73 9.74 9.93 -9.59
N LYS A 74 8.57 9.30 -9.42
CA LYS A 74 7.60 9.53 -8.33
C LYS A 74 6.84 8.23 -8.06
N LYS A 75 5.88 8.22 -7.13
CA LYS A 75 5.08 7.01 -6.78
C LYS A 75 4.76 6.14 -8.01
N ALA A 76 5.07 4.85 -7.92
CA ALA A 76 4.88 3.82 -8.96
C ALA A 76 5.81 3.88 -10.18
N SER A 77 6.92 4.59 -10.05
CA SER A 77 8.07 4.50 -10.95
C SER A 77 9.14 3.56 -10.40
N GLU A 78 9.87 2.97 -11.32
CA GLU A 78 11.06 2.12 -11.13
C GLU A 78 12.32 2.91 -10.74
N TYR A 79 12.35 4.23 -10.98
CA TYR A 79 13.44 5.10 -10.57
C TYR A 79 13.40 5.40 -9.05
N ASP A 80 14.53 5.83 -8.47
CA ASP A 80 14.70 6.01 -7.01
C ASP A 80 13.59 6.88 -6.39
N GLY A 81 13.09 7.90 -7.10
CA GLY A 81 12.02 8.77 -6.62
C GLY A 81 10.65 8.08 -6.47
N GLY A 82 10.51 6.83 -6.93
CA GLY A 82 9.32 6.00 -6.76
C GLY A 82 9.34 5.11 -5.52
N HIS A 83 10.51 4.71 -5.02
CA HIS A 83 10.64 3.70 -3.96
C HIS A 83 11.66 4.04 -2.86
N ARG A 84 12.61 4.95 -3.10
CA ARG A 84 13.53 5.45 -2.07
C ARG A 84 12.82 6.50 -1.21
N VAL A 85 12.75 6.23 0.09
CA VAL A 85 11.91 6.95 1.06
C VAL A 85 12.70 7.36 2.30
N PRO A 86 12.26 8.39 3.04
CA PRO A 86 12.83 8.66 4.36
C PRO A 86 12.60 7.46 5.30
N PHE A 87 13.63 7.14 6.08
CA PHE A 87 13.58 6.17 7.17
C PHE A 87 14.40 6.69 8.34
N PHE A 88 13.75 6.93 9.47
CA PHE A 88 14.40 7.36 10.71
C PHE A 88 14.08 6.37 11.82
N MET A 89 15.09 5.97 12.58
CA MET A 89 14.95 5.14 13.77
C MET A 89 15.52 5.87 14.98
N HIS A 90 14.80 5.87 16.09
CA HIS A 90 15.21 6.46 17.36
C HIS A 90 14.87 5.52 18.52
N TRP A 91 15.89 5.16 19.31
CA TRP A 91 15.75 4.26 20.46
C TRP A 91 16.87 4.52 21.47
N PRO A 92 16.62 5.35 22.50
CA PRO A 92 17.65 5.77 23.45
C PRO A 92 18.30 4.63 24.23
N ALA A 93 17.50 3.72 24.79
CA ALA A 93 18.03 2.57 25.53
C ALA A 93 18.87 1.61 24.66
N GLY A 94 18.68 1.66 23.33
CA GLY A 94 19.48 0.93 22.35
C GLY A 94 20.71 1.69 21.81
N GLY A 95 20.99 2.89 22.33
CA GLY A 95 22.10 3.74 21.87
C GLY A 95 21.84 4.47 20.55
N LEU A 96 20.57 4.62 20.16
CA LEU A 96 20.14 5.32 18.94
C LEU A 96 19.49 6.67 19.28
N ASP A 97 20.21 7.51 20.04
CA ASP A 97 19.81 8.85 20.50
C ASP A 97 20.60 10.00 19.85
N VAL A 98 21.64 9.67 19.06
CA VAL A 98 22.43 10.63 18.28
C VAL A 98 22.16 10.45 16.79
N GLY A 99 21.97 11.57 16.08
CA GLY A 99 21.76 11.56 14.64
C GLY A 99 23.00 11.10 13.87
N ARG A 100 22.81 10.15 12.97
CA ARG A 100 23.82 9.69 12.00
C ARG A 100 23.13 9.08 10.79
N ASP A 101 23.81 9.12 9.65
CA ASP A 101 23.32 8.53 8.41
C ASP A 101 23.85 7.09 8.23
N VAL A 102 23.09 6.30 7.48
CA VAL A 102 23.47 4.96 7.02
C VAL A 102 23.35 4.98 5.50
N ASP A 103 24.50 5.08 4.82
CA ASP A 103 24.57 5.24 3.36
C ASP A 103 24.53 3.92 2.57
N LEU A 104 24.49 2.79 3.28
CA LEU A 104 24.40 1.45 2.70
C LEU A 104 22.97 1.12 2.30
N LEU A 105 22.80 0.29 1.27
CA LEU A 105 21.50 -0.10 0.75
C LEU A 105 20.75 -0.98 1.77
N THR A 106 19.58 -0.50 2.16
CA THR A 106 18.61 -1.18 3.03
C THR A 106 17.23 -1.16 2.38
N ALA A 107 16.30 -2.01 2.85
CA ALA A 107 14.91 -1.99 2.42
C ALA A 107 13.94 -2.30 3.58
N ASN A 108 12.65 -2.04 3.35
CA ASN A 108 11.58 -2.32 4.30
C ASN A 108 11.55 -3.79 4.78
N ILE A 109 11.97 -4.75 3.95
CA ILE A 109 12.09 -6.17 4.30
C ILE A 109 13.09 -6.45 5.44
N ASP A 110 14.00 -5.51 5.71
CA ASP A 110 15.00 -5.63 6.78
C ASP A 110 14.42 -5.26 8.16
N ILE A 111 13.27 -4.59 8.22
CA ILE A 111 12.67 -4.11 9.47
C ILE A 111 12.26 -5.28 10.37
N LEU A 112 11.57 -6.28 9.83
CA LEU A 112 11.10 -7.42 10.62
C LEU A 112 12.24 -8.21 11.29
N PRO A 113 13.27 -8.71 10.56
CA PRO A 113 14.38 -9.42 11.20
C PRO A 113 15.16 -8.53 12.18
N THR A 114 15.23 -7.21 11.93
CA THR A 114 15.81 -6.25 12.89
C THR A 114 15.02 -6.22 14.20
N LEU A 115 13.69 -6.09 14.12
CA LEU A 115 12.81 -6.05 15.29
C LEU A 115 12.84 -7.35 16.09
N ILE A 116 12.91 -8.51 15.42
CA ILE A 116 13.07 -9.82 16.07
C ILE A 116 14.36 -9.85 16.90
N GLU A 117 15.48 -9.38 16.34
CA GLU A 117 16.78 -9.38 17.02
C GLU A 117 16.82 -8.38 18.19
N VAL A 118 16.40 -7.13 18.00
CA VAL A 118 16.50 -6.10 19.05
C VAL A 118 15.50 -6.29 20.19
N CYS A 119 14.39 -6.96 19.94
CA CYS A 119 13.39 -7.31 20.95
C CYS A 119 13.60 -8.69 21.58
N ASP A 120 14.64 -9.43 21.18
CA ASP A 120 14.96 -10.78 21.68
C ASP A 120 13.76 -11.75 21.61
N LEU A 121 13.02 -11.72 20.50
CA LEU A 121 11.78 -12.50 20.36
C LEU A 121 12.03 -13.99 20.06
N GLY A 122 13.30 -14.37 19.80
CA GLY A 122 13.64 -15.64 19.18
C GLY A 122 13.16 -15.72 17.74
N THR A 123 13.88 -16.44 16.88
CA THR A 123 13.41 -16.70 15.52
C THR A 123 12.56 -17.96 15.52
N PRO A 124 11.31 -17.94 14.99
CA PRO A 124 10.59 -19.17 14.69
C PRO A 124 11.49 -20.02 13.79
N CYS A 125 11.79 -21.25 14.21
CA CYS A 125 12.95 -22.03 13.72
C CYS A 125 12.89 -22.44 12.24
N GLU A 126 11.90 -21.99 11.47
CA GLU A 126 11.62 -22.44 10.10
C GLU A 126 11.32 -21.30 9.11
N THR A 127 11.38 -20.02 9.51
CA THR A 127 11.04 -18.91 8.60
C THR A 127 12.29 -18.31 7.93
N GLU A 128 12.36 -18.42 6.60
CA GLU A 128 13.34 -17.68 5.79
C GLU A 128 12.83 -16.25 5.52
N PHE A 129 13.64 -15.23 5.85
CA PHE A 129 13.34 -13.84 5.53
C PHE A 129 14.05 -13.41 4.24
N ASP A 130 13.41 -12.56 3.44
CA ASP A 130 14.08 -11.86 2.32
C ASP A 130 15.05 -10.77 2.80
N GLY A 131 14.76 -10.16 3.94
CA GLY A 131 15.59 -9.13 4.55
C GLY A 131 16.64 -9.69 5.52
N ARG A 132 17.48 -8.78 6.01
CA ARG A 132 18.53 -9.05 6.99
C ARG A 132 18.42 -8.04 8.13
N SER A 133 18.77 -8.44 9.35
CA SER A 133 18.76 -7.52 10.50
C SER A 133 19.73 -6.37 10.30
N LEU A 134 19.26 -5.13 10.45
CA LEU A 134 20.03 -3.89 10.37
C LEU A 134 20.96 -3.68 11.57
N VAL A 135 20.90 -4.54 12.60
CA VAL A 135 21.68 -4.37 13.83
C VAL A 135 23.18 -4.12 13.61
N PRO A 136 23.89 -4.77 12.67
CA PRO A 136 25.28 -4.44 12.36
C PRO A 136 25.47 -2.99 11.89
N LEU A 137 24.50 -2.44 11.16
CA LEU A 137 24.51 -1.03 10.75
C LEU A 137 24.09 -0.09 11.88
N LEU A 138 23.32 -0.58 12.85
CA LEU A 138 22.82 0.17 14.01
C LEU A 138 23.85 0.30 15.15
N ARG A 139 24.70 -0.73 15.36
CA ARG A 139 25.66 -0.78 16.48
C ARG A 139 27.07 -0.29 16.14
N ASN A 140 27.48 -0.29 14.87
CA ASN A 140 28.81 0.15 14.46
C ASN A 140 28.92 1.68 14.56
N SER A 141 29.47 2.14 15.69
CA SER A 141 29.74 3.55 16.04
C SER A 141 31.12 4.05 15.61
N GLU A 142 31.96 3.20 15.00
CA GLU A 142 33.31 3.57 14.55
C GLU A 142 33.38 4.09 13.10
N ALA A 143 32.26 4.27 12.41
CA ALA A 143 32.23 5.08 11.20
C ALA A 143 32.24 6.57 11.59
N THR A 144 33.35 7.03 12.18
CA THR A 144 33.63 8.46 12.34
C THR A 144 33.62 9.15 10.98
N GLU A 145 32.97 10.32 10.92
CA GLU A 145 33.07 11.28 9.82
C GLU A 145 34.54 11.45 9.41
N GLY A 146 34.94 10.82 8.30
CA GLY A 146 36.32 10.87 7.80
C GLY A 146 36.93 9.55 7.30
N GLU A 147 36.35 8.38 7.60
CA GLU A 147 36.89 7.08 7.11
C GLU A 147 36.02 6.37 6.04
N VAL A 148 34.92 6.98 5.59
CA VAL A 148 34.22 6.58 4.35
C VAL A 148 34.67 7.42 3.14
N SER A 149 35.71 8.25 3.30
CA SER A 149 36.37 8.88 2.15
C SER A 149 37.51 8.00 1.66
N GLY A 150 37.19 7.17 0.67
CA GLY A 150 38.16 6.60 -0.25
C GLY A 150 38.83 5.32 0.22
N VAL A 151 38.21 4.16 -0.06
CA VAL A 151 38.95 2.95 -0.37
C VAL A 151 38.38 2.35 -1.65
N ASP A 152 39.23 2.43 -2.68
CA ASP A 152 39.21 1.87 -4.03
C ASP A 152 38.05 0.93 -4.45
N ASN A 153 37.40 1.32 -5.56
CA ASN A 153 36.33 0.64 -6.28
C ASN A 153 36.85 -0.53 -7.14
N GLY A 154 37.32 -1.60 -6.49
CA GLY A 154 37.76 -2.80 -7.20
C GLY A 154 37.72 -4.03 -6.30
N ALA A 155 36.69 -4.87 -6.47
CA ALA A 155 36.56 -6.21 -5.91
C ALA A 155 37.05 -6.39 -4.45
N GLY A 156 36.15 -6.18 -3.49
CA GLY A 156 36.21 -6.86 -2.19
C GLY A 156 36.79 -6.06 -1.02
N LYS A 157 35.88 -5.49 -0.22
CA LYS A 157 35.78 -5.73 1.22
C LYS A 157 34.40 -5.27 1.68
N ALA A 158 33.43 -6.18 1.60
CA ALA A 158 32.23 -6.07 2.40
C ALA A 158 32.62 -5.83 3.86
N ASN A 159 31.86 -4.99 4.59
CA ASN A 159 31.85 -5.15 6.03
C ASN A 159 31.49 -6.62 6.27
N ALA A 160 32.31 -7.38 7.01
CA ALA A 160 32.06 -8.81 7.23
C ALA A 160 30.66 -9.04 7.82
N GLU A 161 30.11 -8.02 8.49
CA GLU A 161 28.77 -8.01 9.08
C GLU A 161 27.68 -7.44 8.15
N TRP A 162 28.02 -6.80 7.03
CA TRP A 162 27.07 -6.30 6.02
C TRP A 162 27.57 -6.54 4.58
N PRO A 163 27.36 -7.75 4.04
CA PRO A 163 27.79 -8.08 2.68
C PRO A 163 26.92 -7.43 1.61
N GLU A 164 27.56 -7.09 0.48
CA GLU A 164 26.89 -6.57 -0.71
C GLU A 164 25.70 -7.46 -1.11
N ARG A 165 24.66 -6.84 -1.62
CA ARG A 165 23.41 -7.49 -2.01
C ARG A 165 22.75 -6.76 -3.16
N ALA A 166 21.96 -7.51 -3.91
CA ALA A 166 21.00 -6.96 -4.84
C ALA A 166 19.60 -6.94 -4.19
N ILE A 167 18.93 -5.79 -4.23
CA ILE A 167 17.51 -5.66 -3.87
C ILE A 167 16.72 -5.39 -5.14
N VAL A 168 15.54 -5.98 -5.25
CA VAL A 168 14.65 -5.75 -6.39
C VAL A 168 13.41 -5.00 -5.93
N THR A 169 13.06 -3.95 -6.66
CA THR A 169 11.71 -3.37 -6.66
C THR A 169 11.05 -3.67 -8.00
N ASP A 170 9.76 -3.95 -7.98
CA ASP A 170 8.94 -4.04 -9.18
C ASP A 170 7.63 -3.25 -9.00
N THR A 171 7.07 -2.76 -10.09
CA THR A 171 5.74 -2.16 -10.09
C THR A 171 4.89 -2.80 -11.18
N GLN A 172 4.09 -3.80 -10.79
CA GLN A 172 3.25 -4.53 -11.73
C GLN A 172 1.98 -3.76 -12.09
N ARG A 173 1.18 -3.37 -11.08
CA ARG A 173 -0.17 -2.78 -11.25
C ARG A 173 -1.03 -3.53 -12.26
N LEU A 174 -0.90 -4.85 -12.25
CA LEU A 174 -1.61 -5.79 -13.09
C LEU A 174 -2.07 -6.94 -12.19
N PRO A 175 -3.23 -7.56 -12.48
CA PRO A 175 -3.65 -8.79 -11.80
C PRO A 175 -2.63 -9.93 -11.97
N ARG A 176 -1.89 -9.92 -13.08
CA ARG A 176 -0.82 -10.88 -13.37
C ARG A 176 0.52 -10.16 -13.53
N PRO A 177 1.50 -10.43 -12.66
CA PRO A 177 2.84 -9.89 -12.81
C PRO A 177 3.49 -10.29 -14.14
N VAL A 178 4.16 -9.32 -14.78
CA VAL A 178 4.94 -9.51 -16.00
C VAL A 178 6.43 -9.33 -15.69
N LYS A 179 7.23 -10.32 -16.06
CA LYS A 179 8.68 -10.31 -15.84
C LYS A 179 9.31 -9.09 -16.53
N GLY A 180 10.16 -8.38 -15.80
CA GLY A 180 10.91 -7.20 -16.26
C GLY A 180 10.10 -5.90 -16.31
N ARG A 181 8.84 -5.90 -15.91
CA ARG A 181 7.98 -4.71 -15.95
C ARG A 181 8.31 -3.75 -14.81
N ARG A 182 8.72 -2.51 -15.14
CA ARG A 182 8.97 -1.41 -14.19
C ARG A 182 9.75 -1.88 -12.97
N SER A 183 10.91 -2.44 -13.24
CA SER A 183 11.76 -3.07 -12.22
C SER A 183 13.05 -2.29 -12.03
N ALA A 184 13.60 -2.33 -10.81
CA ALA A 184 14.95 -1.87 -10.54
C ALA A 184 15.69 -2.91 -9.69
N VAL A 185 16.87 -3.30 -10.14
CA VAL A 185 17.83 -4.09 -9.35
C VAL A 185 18.87 -3.14 -8.79
N MET A 186 19.07 -3.18 -7.48
CA MET A 186 19.81 -2.16 -6.74
C MET A 186 20.92 -2.79 -5.92
N THR A 187 22.13 -2.23 -6.00
CA THR A 187 23.22 -2.47 -5.04
C THR A 187 23.59 -1.15 -4.36
N ASP A 188 24.64 -1.12 -3.53
CA ASP A 188 25.12 0.13 -2.92
C ASP A 188 25.56 1.18 -3.97
N HIS A 189 25.93 0.73 -5.17
CA HIS A 189 26.45 1.59 -6.23
C HIS A 189 25.57 1.62 -7.47
N TRP A 190 24.92 0.49 -7.83
CA TRP A 190 24.24 0.36 -9.11
C TRP A 190 22.72 0.39 -9.01
N ARG A 191 22.08 0.94 -10.05
CA ARG A 191 20.65 0.77 -10.35
C ARG A 191 20.52 0.24 -11.78
N LEU A 192 20.12 -1.02 -11.94
CA LEU A 192 19.72 -1.57 -13.24
C LEU A 192 18.21 -1.45 -13.38
N VAL A 193 17.76 -0.50 -14.18
CA VAL A 193 16.35 -0.20 -14.41
C VAL A 193 15.85 -0.95 -15.65
N ASN A 194 14.72 -1.64 -15.50
CA ASN A 194 14.05 -2.45 -16.54
C ASN A 194 14.95 -3.48 -17.23
N GLY A 195 16.08 -3.81 -16.59
CA GLY A 195 17.10 -4.68 -17.17
C GLY A 195 17.88 -4.04 -18.32
N VAL A 196 17.75 -2.74 -18.60
CA VAL A 196 18.33 -2.10 -19.79
C VAL A 196 19.18 -0.88 -19.49
N GLU A 197 18.79 -0.05 -18.53
CA GLU A 197 19.50 1.19 -18.16
C GLU A 197 20.29 0.96 -16.87
N LEU A 198 21.55 1.39 -16.82
CA LEU A 198 22.41 1.24 -15.65
C LEU A 198 22.90 2.59 -15.16
N TYR A 199 22.69 2.88 -13.88
CA TYR A 199 23.11 4.14 -13.25
C TYR A 199 24.03 3.89 -12.04
N ALA A 200 25.09 4.68 -11.95
CA ALA A 200 25.99 4.73 -10.80
C ALA A 200 25.45 5.77 -9.79
N ILE A 201 24.71 5.32 -8.78
CA ILE A 201 23.82 6.20 -7.99
C ILE A 201 24.55 7.19 -7.08
N LYS A 202 25.83 6.94 -6.76
CA LYS A 202 26.64 7.84 -5.93
C LYS A 202 27.12 9.06 -6.73
N GLU A 203 27.41 8.86 -8.00
CA GLU A 203 27.87 9.88 -8.94
C GLU A 203 26.71 10.53 -9.69
N ASP A 204 25.62 9.78 -9.90
CA ASP A 204 24.43 10.18 -10.65
C ASP A 204 23.14 9.89 -9.87
N PRO A 205 22.89 10.61 -8.75
CA PRO A 205 21.68 10.42 -7.93
C PRO A 205 20.37 10.77 -8.67
N GLU A 206 20.48 11.58 -9.72
CA GLU A 206 19.37 11.97 -10.60
C GLU A 206 19.11 10.94 -11.73
N GLN A 207 19.94 9.89 -11.86
CA GLN A 207 19.83 8.86 -12.90
C GLN A 207 19.74 9.44 -14.32
N ARG A 208 20.65 10.37 -14.65
CA ARG A 208 20.73 11.09 -15.93
C ARG A 208 21.59 10.39 -16.98
N PHE A 209 22.60 9.63 -16.56
CA PHE A 209 23.63 9.10 -17.44
C PHE A 209 23.59 7.58 -17.43
N ASP A 210 22.93 7.01 -18.43
CA ASP A 210 22.94 5.55 -18.63
C ASP A 210 24.34 5.09 -19.08
N VAL A 211 24.97 4.25 -18.26
CA VAL A 211 26.30 3.69 -18.50
C VAL A 211 26.26 2.19 -18.84
N ALA A 212 25.08 1.63 -19.15
CA ALA A 212 24.92 0.20 -19.41
C ALA A 212 25.83 -0.33 -20.53
N ALA A 213 26.05 0.48 -21.58
CA ALA A 213 26.89 0.11 -22.73
C ALA A 213 28.37 -0.06 -22.35
N ASP A 214 28.85 0.71 -21.38
CA ASP A 214 30.24 0.69 -20.90
C ASP A 214 30.46 -0.37 -19.81
N HIS A 215 29.38 -0.89 -19.20
CA HIS A 215 29.42 -1.85 -18.10
C HIS A 215 28.62 -3.14 -18.36
N PRO A 216 28.85 -3.86 -19.48
CA PRO A 216 28.03 -5.03 -19.85
C PRO A 216 28.14 -6.19 -18.84
N GLY A 217 29.28 -6.32 -18.13
CA GLY A 217 29.46 -7.32 -17.07
C GLY A 217 28.52 -7.07 -15.88
N THR A 218 28.48 -5.84 -15.38
CA THR A 218 27.57 -5.42 -14.30
C THR A 218 26.11 -5.61 -14.68
N VAL A 219 25.74 -5.27 -15.92
CA VAL A 219 24.37 -5.49 -16.42
C VAL A 219 24.02 -6.98 -16.39
N ALA A 220 24.93 -7.86 -16.81
CA ALA A 220 24.70 -9.30 -16.81
C ALA A 220 24.50 -9.85 -15.39
N GLU A 221 25.36 -9.45 -14.45
CA GLU A 221 25.26 -9.83 -13.04
C GLU A 221 23.92 -9.41 -12.41
N LEU A 222 23.51 -8.15 -12.61
CA LEU A 222 22.27 -7.65 -12.04
C LEU A 222 21.02 -8.28 -12.70
N ARG A 223 21.09 -8.65 -13.99
CA ARG A 223 20.03 -9.45 -14.65
C ARG A 223 19.93 -10.86 -14.07
N GLU A 224 21.04 -11.47 -13.69
CA GLU A 224 21.05 -12.78 -13.01
C GLU A 224 20.44 -12.68 -11.62
N ALA A 225 20.78 -11.63 -10.86
CA ALA A 225 20.17 -11.35 -9.56
C ALA A 225 18.65 -11.15 -9.68
N TYR A 226 18.19 -10.39 -10.69
CA TYR A 226 16.76 -10.27 -11.01
C TYR A 226 16.11 -11.61 -11.33
N GLY A 227 16.79 -12.44 -12.13
CA GLY A 227 16.31 -13.77 -12.51
C GLY A 227 16.10 -14.68 -11.30
N THR A 228 17.04 -14.66 -10.35
CA THR A 228 16.97 -15.41 -9.09
C THR A 228 15.81 -14.94 -8.22
N TRP A 229 15.68 -13.62 -8.04
CA TRP A 229 14.55 -13.03 -7.31
C TRP A 229 13.20 -13.37 -7.95
N TRP A 230 13.09 -13.23 -9.28
CA TRP A 230 11.86 -13.53 -10.01
C TRP A 230 11.43 -14.97 -9.82
N GLN A 231 12.35 -15.93 -9.92
CA GLN A 231 12.06 -17.35 -9.68
C GLN A 231 11.56 -17.66 -8.26
N LYS A 232 11.95 -16.85 -7.28
CA LYS A 232 11.45 -16.97 -5.91
C LYS A 232 10.01 -16.44 -5.81
N VAL A 233 9.78 -15.19 -6.23
CA VAL A 233 8.46 -14.54 -6.05
C VAL A 233 7.39 -15.10 -6.98
N SER A 234 7.76 -15.59 -8.18
CA SER A 234 6.79 -16.07 -9.16
C SER A 234 6.15 -17.42 -8.83
N ARG A 235 6.54 -18.08 -7.74
CA ARG A 235 6.04 -19.41 -7.36
C ARG A 235 4.55 -19.44 -7.05
N GLN A 236 4.00 -18.31 -6.58
CA GLN A 236 2.60 -18.20 -6.16
C GLN A 236 1.79 -17.24 -7.02
N PHE A 237 2.31 -16.77 -8.16
CA PHE A 237 1.57 -15.85 -9.04
C PHE A 237 0.36 -16.48 -9.70
N ASP A 238 0.32 -17.81 -9.75
CA ASP A 238 -0.81 -18.59 -10.25
C ASP A 238 -1.78 -19.02 -9.12
N GLU A 239 -1.58 -18.56 -7.89
CA GLU A 239 -2.43 -18.83 -6.73
C GLU A 239 -3.23 -17.57 -6.38
N GLU A 240 -4.48 -17.75 -5.94
CA GLU A 240 -5.25 -16.69 -5.31
C GLU A 240 -5.01 -16.75 -3.80
N ILE A 241 -5.02 -15.60 -3.12
CA ILE A 241 -4.77 -15.52 -1.68
C ILE A 241 -6.12 -15.44 -0.99
N PRO A 242 -6.64 -16.55 -0.44
CA PRO A 242 -7.96 -16.56 0.19
C PRO A 242 -7.98 -15.71 1.46
N ILE A 243 -9.10 -15.05 1.70
CA ILE A 243 -9.37 -14.35 2.95
C ILE A 243 -9.92 -15.36 3.97
N PRO A 244 -9.26 -15.59 5.12
CA PRO A 244 -9.75 -16.53 6.12
C PRO A 244 -11.03 -15.99 6.79
N ILE A 245 -12.08 -16.82 6.88
CA ILE A 245 -13.35 -16.47 7.51
C ILE A 245 -13.74 -17.45 8.64
N GLY A 246 -14.27 -16.91 9.74
CA GLY A 246 -14.75 -17.69 10.89
C GLY A 246 -13.66 -18.37 11.71
N GLY A 247 -12.45 -17.82 11.71
CA GLY A 247 -11.37 -18.25 12.60
C GLY A 247 -11.53 -17.69 14.03
N PRO A 248 -10.78 -18.21 15.02
CA PRO A 248 -10.89 -17.82 16.43
C PRO A 248 -10.67 -16.32 16.69
N GLU A 249 -9.83 -15.67 15.88
CA GLU A 249 -9.50 -14.24 16.00
C GLU A 249 -10.39 -13.35 15.12
N SER A 250 -11.29 -13.93 14.31
CA SER A 250 -12.18 -13.21 13.40
C SER A 250 -13.51 -13.97 13.22
N SER A 251 -14.30 -13.98 14.30
CA SER A 251 -15.70 -14.43 14.24
C SER A 251 -16.57 -13.48 13.43
N SER A 252 -16.14 -12.23 13.23
CA SER A 252 -16.76 -11.25 12.35
C SER A 252 -15.70 -10.55 11.49
N LEU A 253 -16.02 -10.34 10.20
CA LEU A 253 -15.22 -9.57 9.26
C LEU A 253 -16.08 -8.89 8.19
N ARG A 254 -15.51 -7.88 7.53
CA ARG A 254 -16.13 -7.17 6.42
C ARG A 254 -15.32 -7.36 5.15
N LEU A 255 -15.93 -7.96 4.15
CA LEU A 255 -15.44 -8.03 2.78
C LEU A 255 -15.93 -6.82 1.99
N ASN A 256 -15.14 -6.39 1.00
CA ASN A 256 -15.48 -5.26 0.14
C ASN A 256 -14.97 -5.50 -1.30
N THR A 257 -15.46 -4.73 -2.27
CA THR A 257 -15.15 -4.97 -3.70
C THR A 257 -13.67 -4.85 -4.07
N TYR A 258 -12.81 -4.25 -3.23
CA TYR A 258 -11.38 -4.15 -3.52
C TYR A 258 -10.71 -5.52 -3.63
N ASP A 259 -11.24 -6.48 -2.88
CA ASP A 259 -10.75 -7.86 -2.81
C ASP A 259 -11.42 -8.78 -3.84
N TRP A 260 -12.17 -8.21 -4.80
CA TRP A 260 -12.78 -9.00 -5.87
C TRP A 260 -11.75 -9.50 -6.88
N HIS A 261 -11.95 -10.75 -7.26
CA HIS A 261 -11.41 -11.35 -8.45
C HIS A 261 -12.50 -11.37 -9.54
N ASN A 262 -12.16 -10.93 -10.75
CA ASN A 262 -13.07 -10.94 -11.91
C ASN A 262 -12.79 -12.13 -12.85
N GLY A 263 -12.06 -13.13 -12.36
CA GLY A 263 -11.57 -14.24 -13.15
C GLY A 263 -10.18 -13.96 -13.73
N ARG A 264 -9.49 -15.05 -14.03
CA ARG A 264 -8.06 -15.07 -14.34
C ARG A 264 -7.67 -14.19 -15.52
N GLU A 265 -8.49 -14.09 -16.56
CA GLU A 265 -8.16 -13.38 -17.81
C GLU A 265 -8.83 -12.01 -17.95
N ALA A 266 -9.64 -11.60 -16.97
CA ALA A 266 -10.36 -10.34 -17.02
C ALA A 266 -9.50 -9.17 -16.49
N GLU A 267 -9.76 -7.97 -17.01
CA GLU A 267 -9.34 -6.76 -16.30
C GLU A 267 -10.09 -6.67 -14.97
N TRP A 268 -9.42 -6.11 -13.96
CA TRP A 268 -10.06 -5.90 -12.67
C TRP A 268 -11.19 -4.88 -12.79
N GLU A 269 -12.36 -5.22 -12.26
CA GLU A 269 -13.56 -4.39 -12.27
C GLU A 269 -14.22 -4.40 -10.88
N GLY A 270 -14.36 -3.22 -10.28
CA GLY A 270 -14.99 -3.07 -8.97
C GLY A 270 -15.08 -1.62 -8.50
N ALA A 271 -15.81 -1.40 -7.42
CA ALA A 271 -15.96 -0.09 -6.80
C ALA A 271 -14.82 0.20 -5.81
N TRP A 272 -13.63 0.55 -6.31
CA TRP A 272 -12.41 0.68 -5.48
C TRP A 272 -12.40 1.86 -4.49
N ASN A 273 -13.38 2.77 -4.54
CA ASN A 273 -13.49 3.88 -3.60
C ASN A 273 -14.94 4.31 -3.37
N GLN A 274 -15.15 5.17 -2.37
CA GLN A 274 -16.48 5.65 -2.01
C GLN A 274 -17.15 6.50 -3.09
N CYS A 275 -16.40 7.18 -3.97
CA CYS A 275 -17.00 7.85 -5.13
C CYS A 275 -17.63 6.85 -6.09
N LEU A 276 -16.97 5.73 -6.37
CA LEU A 276 -17.52 4.68 -7.23
C LEU A 276 -18.70 3.98 -6.57
N VAL A 277 -18.61 3.61 -5.29
CA VAL A 277 -19.74 3.08 -4.52
C VAL A 277 -20.98 3.97 -4.67
N ARG A 278 -20.79 5.30 -4.57
CA ARG A 278 -21.85 6.30 -4.75
C ARG A 278 -22.39 6.38 -6.18
N GLN A 279 -21.53 6.20 -7.20
CA GLN A 279 -21.93 6.15 -8.61
C GLN A 279 -22.72 4.88 -8.97
N GLY A 280 -22.59 3.81 -8.20
CA GLY A 280 -23.32 2.57 -8.41
C GLY A 280 -22.95 1.81 -9.70
N PRO A 281 -21.65 1.59 -10.01
CA PRO A 281 -21.25 0.86 -11.21
C PRO A 281 -21.83 -0.56 -11.21
N VAL A 282 -22.38 -0.97 -12.36
CA VAL A 282 -22.85 -2.34 -12.55
C VAL A 282 -21.66 -3.23 -12.86
N CYS A 283 -21.01 -3.72 -11.81
CA CYS A 283 -19.83 -4.59 -11.85
C CYS A 283 -19.98 -5.75 -10.87
N ASN A 284 -19.26 -6.84 -11.09
CA ASN A 284 -19.34 -8.02 -10.23
C ASN A 284 -18.03 -8.83 -10.26
N GLY A 285 -17.72 -9.46 -9.15
CA GLY A 285 -16.58 -10.36 -8.96
C GLY A 285 -16.88 -11.33 -7.82
N TYR A 286 -15.89 -12.11 -7.42
CA TYR A 286 -15.97 -13.00 -6.27
C TYR A 286 -14.84 -12.74 -5.30
N TRP A 287 -15.06 -13.07 -4.03
CA TRP A 287 -13.99 -13.16 -3.04
C TRP A 287 -13.48 -14.58 -3.00
N GLU A 288 -12.16 -14.74 -3.03
CA GLU A 288 -11.52 -15.99 -2.66
C GLU A 288 -11.49 -16.06 -1.12
N VAL A 289 -12.14 -17.06 -0.53
CA VAL A 289 -12.24 -17.19 0.94
C VAL A 289 -11.81 -18.57 1.40
N ASP A 290 -11.20 -18.64 2.58
CA ASP A 290 -10.87 -19.88 3.27
C ASP A 290 -11.71 -20.00 4.54
N VAL A 291 -12.66 -20.94 4.55
CA VAL A 291 -13.53 -21.18 5.70
C VAL A 291 -12.74 -21.96 6.73
N VAL A 292 -12.26 -21.27 7.77
CA VAL A 292 -11.35 -21.86 8.77
C VAL A 292 -12.04 -22.97 9.57
N GLU A 293 -13.30 -22.75 9.96
CA GLU A 293 -14.08 -23.69 10.75
C GLU A 293 -15.46 -23.89 10.15
N ALA A 294 -15.83 -25.14 9.81
CA ALA A 294 -17.17 -25.43 9.32
C ALA A 294 -18.24 -25.02 10.35
N GLY A 295 -19.38 -24.49 9.89
CA GLY A 295 -20.43 -24.07 10.81
C GLY A 295 -21.53 -23.25 10.16
N ALA A 296 -22.40 -22.69 10.99
CA ALA A 296 -23.41 -21.74 10.57
C ALA A 296 -22.79 -20.33 10.48
N TYR A 297 -23.07 -19.64 9.38
CA TYR A 297 -22.60 -18.29 9.10
C TYR A 297 -23.78 -17.40 8.75
N ARG A 298 -23.79 -16.19 9.31
CA ARG A 298 -24.61 -15.08 8.86
C ARG A 298 -23.80 -14.23 7.89
N LEU A 299 -24.32 -14.07 6.68
CA LEU A 299 -23.72 -13.24 5.62
C LEU A 299 -24.70 -12.15 5.24
N THR A 300 -24.34 -10.90 5.51
CA THR A 300 -25.17 -9.72 5.24
C THR A 300 -24.61 -8.95 4.05
N LEU A 301 -25.31 -9.04 2.93
CA LEU A 301 -24.97 -8.35 1.68
C LEU A 301 -25.46 -6.92 1.77
N ARG A 302 -24.57 -5.94 1.57
CA ARG A 302 -24.92 -4.53 1.58
C ARG A 302 -24.34 -3.80 0.38
N ARG A 303 -25.06 -2.77 -0.06
CA ARG A 303 -24.55 -1.79 -1.02
C ARG A 303 -23.80 -0.67 -0.31
N TRP A 304 -24.36 -0.18 0.80
CA TRP A 304 -23.75 0.85 1.63
C TRP A 304 -23.08 0.21 2.85
N PRO A 305 -21.97 0.76 3.34
CA PRO A 305 -21.38 0.28 4.56
C PRO A 305 -22.35 0.47 5.75
N GLU A 306 -22.26 -0.36 6.77
CA GLU A 306 -23.08 -0.27 7.99
C GLU A 306 -23.04 1.11 8.64
N GLU A 307 -21.92 1.82 8.52
CA GLU A 307 -21.76 3.18 9.07
C GLU A 307 -22.64 4.23 8.37
N GLU A 308 -23.01 4.01 7.11
CA GLU A 308 -23.95 4.86 6.38
C GLU A 308 -25.41 4.43 6.62
N ASP A 309 -25.63 3.14 6.88
CA ASP A 309 -26.92 2.51 7.18
C ASP A 309 -28.09 2.90 6.25
N ALA A 310 -27.79 3.10 4.97
CA ALA A 310 -28.79 3.43 3.97
C ALA A 310 -29.39 2.16 3.31
N PRO A 311 -30.64 2.25 2.80
CA PRO A 311 -31.27 1.15 2.06
C PRO A 311 -30.45 0.73 0.84
N ILE A 312 -30.42 -0.57 0.52
CA ILE A 312 -29.76 -1.12 -0.68
C ILE A 312 -30.22 -0.36 -1.94
N THR A 313 -31.52 -0.08 -2.02
CA THR A 313 -32.14 0.63 -3.15
C THR A 313 -31.95 2.14 -3.11
N GLY A 314 -31.62 2.69 -1.93
CA GLY A 314 -31.57 4.11 -1.65
C GLY A 314 -30.37 4.81 -2.29
N GLY A 315 -30.57 6.06 -2.69
CA GLY A 315 -29.49 7.01 -2.93
C GLY A 315 -29.11 7.74 -1.65
N LEU A 316 -28.02 8.52 -1.69
CA LEU A 316 -27.62 9.41 -0.59
C LEU A 316 -27.82 10.87 -1.01
N GLU A 317 -28.38 11.69 -0.12
CA GLU A 317 -28.66 13.10 -0.41
C GLU A 317 -27.38 13.98 -0.51
N SER A 318 -27.48 14.96 -1.41
CA SER A 318 -26.61 16.12 -1.69
C SER A 318 -25.38 15.95 -2.62
N GLY A 319 -25.46 16.64 -3.78
CA GLY A 319 -24.36 16.96 -4.71
C GLY A 319 -24.29 16.06 -5.96
N LYS A 320 -23.94 16.61 -7.14
CA LYS A 320 -23.49 15.77 -8.27
C LYS A 320 -22.25 14.98 -7.84
N PRO A 321 -22.01 13.75 -8.34
CA PRO A 321 -20.73 13.08 -8.16
C PRO A 321 -19.63 14.01 -8.66
N VAL A 322 -18.80 14.52 -7.75
CA VAL A 322 -17.64 15.33 -8.08
C VAL A 322 -16.42 14.41 -8.13
N SER A 323 -15.61 14.56 -9.17
CA SER A 323 -14.34 13.84 -9.29
C SER A 323 -13.45 14.14 -8.08
N TRP A 324 -12.58 13.22 -7.68
CA TRP A 324 -11.56 13.50 -6.65
C TRP A 324 -10.70 14.74 -7.02
N THR A 325 -10.54 15.02 -8.32
CA THR A 325 -9.86 16.24 -8.81
C THR A 325 -10.67 17.52 -8.61
N GLU A 326 -12.00 17.43 -8.55
CA GLU A 326 -12.93 18.53 -8.24
C GLU A 326 -13.14 18.68 -6.72
N LEU A 327 -12.79 17.64 -5.96
CA LEU A 327 -12.70 17.64 -4.49
C LEU A 327 -11.35 18.10 -3.96
N ARG A 328 -10.39 18.35 -4.86
CA ARG A 328 -9.25 19.20 -4.55
C ARG A 328 -9.82 20.51 -4.03
N ILE A 329 -9.41 20.90 -2.82
CA ILE A 329 -9.83 22.16 -2.21
C ILE A 329 -9.77 23.26 -3.28
N ASP A 330 -10.93 23.72 -3.72
CA ASP A 330 -11.06 24.88 -4.59
C ASP A 330 -11.12 26.10 -3.66
N PRO A 331 -10.14 27.01 -3.70
CA PRO A 331 -10.04 28.11 -2.72
C PRO A 331 -11.19 29.12 -2.74
N ASP A 332 -12.08 29.09 -3.74
CA ASP A 332 -13.02 30.19 -3.99
C ASP A 332 -14.45 30.02 -3.43
N GLU A 333 -14.75 29.00 -2.62
CA GLU A 333 -16.00 29.01 -1.82
C GLU A 333 -15.73 29.44 -0.37
N GLU A 334 -15.65 30.77 -0.22
CA GLU A 334 -15.72 31.50 1.04
C GLU A 334 -16.92 31.08 1.92
N ALA A 335 -16.61 31.05 3.22
CA ALA A 335 -17.53 31.32 4.32
C ALA A 335 -18.56 30.24 4.72
N ALA A 336 -18.12 29.38 5.64
CA ALA A 336 -18.89 29.17 6.87
C ALA A 336 -17.93 28.94 8.06
N VAL A 337 -17.81 29.96 8.90
CA VAL A 337 -17.14 29.95 10.19
C VAL A 337 -17.88 28.99 11.13
N GLY A 338 -17.19 28.01 11.73
CA GLY A 338 -17.72 27.22 12.85
C GLY A 338 -18.04 25.74 12.61
N ALA A 339 -17.79 25.17 11.43
CA ALA A 339 -18.03 23.75 11.16
C ALA A 339 -16.82 22.87 11.53
N SER A 340 -17.07 21.68 12.11
CA SER A 340 -16.02 20.77 12.58
C SER A 340 -15.37 20.03 11.40
N TRP A 341 -14.26 19.34 11.65
CA TRP A 341 -13.53 18.53 10.65
C TRP A 341 -14.37 17.43 9.97
N LYS A 342 -15.57 17.13 10.47
CA LYS A 342 -16.55 16.23 9.85
C LYS A 342 -17.36 16.88 8.71
N ASP A 343 -17.39 18.20 8.61
CA ASP A 343 -18.34 18.92 7.73
C ASP A 343 -17.73 19.36 6.40
N ARG A 344 -16.54 18.86 6.02
CA ARG A 344 -15.78 19.36 4.86
C ARG A 344 -15.16 18.31 3.96
N ILE A 345 -15.87 17.19 3.73
CA ILE A 345 -15.62 16.36 2.54
C ILE A 345 -16.94 16.33 1.75
N ARG A 346 -17.02 17.08 0.64
CA ARG A 346 -18.17 17.03 -0.26
C ARG A 346 -18.10 15.76 -1.13
N TRP A 347 -18.25 14.58 -0.54
CA TRP A 347 -18.64 13.43 -1.35
C TRP A 347 -19.98 13.78 -2.01
N GLY A 348 -20.06 13.72 -3.35
CA GLY A 348 -21.34 13.90 -4.04
C GLY A 348 -22.38 12.88 -3.59
N GLY A 349 -23.64 13.09 -3.96
CA GLY A 349 -24.75 12.19 -3.65
C GLY A 349 -24.53 10.79 -4.23
N GLY A 350 -25.27 9.83 -3.68
CA GLY A 350 -25.28 8.45 -4.16
C GLY A 350 -26.49 8.21 -5.07
N VAL A 351 -26.30 7.51 -6.20
CA VAL A 351 -27.42 7.15 -7.08
C VAL A 351 -28.36 6.17 -6.38
N ALA A 352 -29.67 6.22 -6.64
CA ALA A 352 -30.55 5.11 -6.27
C ALA A 352 -30.37 3.95 -7.26
N LEU A 353 -30.47 2.72 -6.79
CA LEU A 353 -30.42 1.53 -7.65
C LEU A 353 -31.71 0.72 -7.45
N PRO A 354 -32.47 0.39 -8.50
CA PRO A 354 -33.73 -0.33 -8.38
C PRO A 354 -33.50 -1.83 -8.16
N VAL A 355 -32.82 -2.19 -7.07
CA VAL A 355 -32.56 -3.59 -6.69
C VAL A 355 -33.86 -4.25 -6.24
N GLN A 356 -34.17 -5.41 -6.81
CA GLN A 356 -35.37 -6.19 -6.48
C GLN A 356 -35.06 -7.43 -5.66
N ARG A 357 -33.89 -8.04 -5.88
CA ARG A 357 -33.48 -9.29 -5.24
C ARG A 357 -32.00 -9.29 -4.95
N ALA A 358 -31.62 -10.00 -3.89
CA ALA A 358 -30.24 -10.28 -3.55
C ALA A 358 -29.99 -11.78 -3.65
N GLY A 359 -28.79 -12.15 -4.12
CA GLY A 359 -28.33 -13.52 -4.27
C GLY A 359 -26.94 -13.70 -3.69
N ILE A 360 -26.65 -14.89 -3.18
CA ILE A 360 -25.34 -15.31 -2.67
C ILE A 360 -25.04 -16.72 -3.15
N SER A 361 -23.78 -16.99 -3.46
CA SER A 361 -23.25 -18.33 -3.65
C SER A 361 -21.95 -18.51 -2.88
N ILE A 362 -21.86 -19.58 -2.09
CA ILE A 362 -20.66 -19.97 -1.33
C ILE A 362 -20.66 -21.48 -1.12
N ALA A 363 -19.50 -22.13 -1.30
CA ALA A 363 -19.32 -23.58 -1.17
C ALA A 363 -20.32 -24.43 -1.98
N GLY A 364 -20.76 -23.92 -3.15
CA GLY A 364 -21.73 -24.57 -4.02
C GLY A 364 -23.19 -24.42 -3.61
N GLU A 365 -23.47 -23.82 -2.43
CA GLU A 365 -24.81 -23.42 -2.03
C GLU A 365 -25.17 -22.09 -2.67
N GLU A 366 -26.41 -21.93 -3.12
CA GLU A 366 -26.92 -20.70 -3.70
C GLU A 366 -28.26 -20.34 -3.05
N ALA A 367 -28.42 -19.08 -2.66
CA ALA A 367 -29.63 -18.58 -2.03
C ALA A 367 -30.01 -17.21 -2.55
N TRP A 368 -31.32 -16.94 -2.61
CA TRP A 368 -31.88 -15.67 -3.07
C TRP A 368 -33.00 -15.17 -2.16
N LYS A 369 -33.12 -13.86 -2.01
CA LYS A 369 -34.21 -13.19 -1.29
C LYS A 369 -34.66 -11.93 -2.03
N SER A 370 -35.92 -11.53 -1.80
CA SER A 370 -36.41 -10.22 -2.24
C SER A 370 -35.79 -9.11 -1.41
N VAL A 371 -35.52 -7.96 -2.02
CA VAL A 371 -35.05 -6.73 -1.37
C VAL A 371 -36.19 -5.73 -1.36
N GLY A 372 -36.60 -5.30 -0.17
CA GLY A 372 -37.58 -4.25 0.06
C GLY A 372 -36.99 -2.86 -0.09
N LEU A 373 -37.88 -1.86 -0.22
CA LEU A 373 -37.49 -0.44 -0.37
C LEU A 373 -36.69 0.11 0.81
N PHE A 374 -36.84 -0.47 2.01
CA PHE A 374 -36.21 -0.02 3.24
C PHE A 374 -35.18 -1.02 3.78
N ASP A 375 -34.84 -2.05 3.00
CA ASP A 375 -33.88 -3.05 3.45
C ASP A 375 -32.46 -2.49 3.31
N ASN A 376 -31.77 -2.35 4.44
CA ASN A 376 -30.40 -1.85 4.49
C ASN A 376 -29.35 -2.93 4.13
N GLY A 377 -29.76 -4.20 4.20
CA GLY A 377 -28.95 -5.37 3.88
C GLY A 377 -29.82 -6.58 3.57
N ALA A 378 -29.27 -7.54 2.86
CA ALA A 378 -29.89 -8.84 2.64
C ALA A 378 -29.09 -9.91 3.40
N GLU A 379 -29.71 -10.47 4.44
CA GLU A 379 -29.07 -11.43 5.33
C GLU A 379 -29.35 -12.87 4.91
N PHE A 380 -28.32 -13.71 4.94
CA PHE A 380 -28.38 -15.14 4.67
C PHE A 380 -27.73 -15.90 5.82
N GLU A 381 -28.42 -16.90 6.35
CA GLU A 381 -27.85 -17.84 7.30
C GLU A 381 -27.62 -19.18 6.58
N LEU A 382 -26.36 -19.56 6.42
CA LEU A 382 -25.94 -20.73 5.65
C LEU A 382 -25.01 -21.62 6.49
N THR A 383 -25.10 -22.93 6.33
CA THR A 383 -24.09 -23.86 6.87
C THR A 383 -23.01 -24.03 5.83
N VAL A 384 -21.78 -23.63 6.14
CA VAL A 384 -20.65 -23.62 5.20
C VAL A 384 -19.59 -24.63 5.67
N PRO A 385 -19.13 -25.56 4.80
CA PRO A 385 -18.04 -26.47 5.12
C PRO A 385 -16.70 -25.73 5.21
N ALA A 386 -15.73 -26.31 5.93
CA ALA A 386 -14.38 -25.78 6.00
C ALA A 386 -13.62 -25.95 4.67
N GLY A 387 -12.69 -25.03 4.39
CA GLY A 387 -11.80 -25.02 3.22
C GLY A 387 -12.03 -23.85 2.27
N GLY A 388 -11.19 -23.79 1.23
CA GLY A 388 -11.23 -22.76 0.19
C GLY A 388 -12.48 -22.83 -0.68
N THR A 389 -13.11 -21.68 -0.92
CA THR A 389 -14.26 -21.52 -1.82
C THR A 389 -14.34 -20.10 -2.35
N HIS A 390 -15.07 -19.92 -3.46
CA HIS A 390 -15.49 -18.61 -3.92
C HIS A 390 -16.75 -18.17 -3.18
N LEU A 391 -16.79 -16.92 -2.73
CA LEU A 391 -18.01 -16.23 -2.33
C LEU A 391 -18.37 -15.24 -3.44
N GLN A 392 -19.54 -15.41 -4.04
CA GLN A 392 -20.06 -14.50 -5.05
C GLN A 392 -21.45 -14.01 -4.67
N THR A 393 -21.77 -12.76 -5.04
CA THR A 393 -23.03 -12.11 -4.66
C THR A 393 -23.65 -11.38 -5.83
N TRP A 394 -24.96 -11.13 -5.73
CA TRP A 394 -25.72 -10.41 -6.74
C TRP A 394 -26.79 -9.53 -6.09
N PHE A 395 -26.97 -8.34 -6.66
CA PHE A 395 -28.16 -7.52 -6.56
C PHE A 395 -28.76 -7.42 -7.96
N GLU A 396 -29.94 -8.03 -8.16
CA GLU A 396 -30.67 -8.02 -9.42
C GLU A 396 -31.50 -6.74 -9.51
N LEU A 397 -31.29 -5.96 -10.58
CA LEU A 397 -32.00 -4.72 -10.86
C LEU A 397 -33.31 -5.00 -11.62
N GLU A 398 -34.26 -4.06 -11.55
CA GLU A 398 -35.55 -4.12 -12.26
C GLU A 398 -35.42 -4.30 -13.79
N ASP A 399 -34.33 -3.84 -14.39
CA ASP A 399 -34.07 -3.98 -15.83
C ASP A 399 -33.36 -5.29 -16.21
N GLY A 400 -33.19 -6.21 -15.27
CA GLY A 400 -32.56 -7.53 -15.46
C GLY A 400 -31.03 -7.53 -15.41
N ARG A 401 -30.38 -6.36 -15.25
CA ARG A 401 -28.94 -6.31 -14.95
C ARG A 401 -28.68 -6.74 -13.50
N SER A 402 -27.44 -7.11 -13.19
CA SER A 402 -27.02 -7.37 -11.81
C SER A 402 -25.63 -6.82 -11.52
N LEU A 403 -25.40 -6.50 -10.25
CA LEU A 403 -24.11 -6.09 -9.70
C LEU A 403 -23.79 -6.90 -8.45
N GLY A 404 -22.53 -7.02 -8.06
CA GLY A 404 -22.17 -7.64 -6.79
C GLY A 404 -22.52 -6.75 -5.60
N ALA A 405 -22.68 -7.33 -4.41
CA ALA A 405 -22.78 -6.56 -3.18
C ALA A 405 -21.45 -5.83 -2.93
N TYR A 406 -21.49 -4.54 -2.59
CA TYR A 406 -20.25 -3.80 -2.38
C TYR A 406 -19.57 -4.13 -1.05
N TYR A 407 -20.35 -4.61 -0.10
CA TYR A 407 -19.90 -5.07 1.20
C TYR A 407 -20.59 -6.38 1.54
N VAL A 408 -19.84 -7.30 2.17
CA VAL A 408 -20.41 -8.47 2.83
C VAL A 408 -19.87 -8.54 4.23
N TYR A 409 -20.78 -8.56 5.20
CA TYR A 409 -20.45 -8.77 6.61
C TYR A 409 -20.63 -10.26 6.89
N VAL A 410 -19.55 -10.92 7.30
CA VAL A 410 -19.53 -12.35 7.58
C VAL A 410 -19.39 -12.52 9.08
N GLU A 411 -20.32 -13.25 9.69
CA GLU A 411 -20.33 -13.57 11.11
C GLU A 411 -20.50 -15.09 11.27
N LYS A 412 -19.55 -15.74 11.95
CA LYS A 412 -19.70 -17.14 12.36
C LYS A 412 -20.62 -17.20 13.57
N MET A 413 -21.65 -18.04 13.49
CA MET A 413 -22.62 -18.23 14.56
C MET A 413 -22.13 -19.30 15.54
N ASP A 414 -22.42 -19.10 16.84
CA ASP A 414 -22.06 -20.00 17.94
C ASP A 414 -22.72 -21.39 17.87
#